data_AF-A0A2N5SMJ4-F1
#
_entry.id   AF-A0A2N5SMJ4-F1
#
_cell.length_a   1.000
_cell.length_b   1.000
_cell.length_c   1.000
_cell.angle_alpha   90.00
_cell.angle_beta   90.00
_cell.angle_gamma   90.00
#
_symmetry.space_group_name_H-M   'P 1'
#
loop_
_entity.id
_entity.type
_entity.pdbx_description
1 polymer ?
#
loop_
_entity_poly.entity_id
_entity_poly.type
_entity_poly.pdbx_seq_one_letter_code
_entity_poly.pdbx_strand_id
1 'polypeptide(L)'
;MRAFPSQKRKQESRIELEELSFEQLIDRFAERLRRQQDSLSELVRPLDRPLIRLIRSLIPSNRKDHIDSLVQKQLSGDRTLADFLSNYFNYILSVQLEDGPQAPSHQNSVDPTIDHDKNFELLLNAYNPASNIFRRSDAAFFTRSVQHLSQGLVYFAIKADRKTRSTKKDKASEAARQMTTTLGVACIDRTPEEPSKRRAAFSLANGLFKIYFFLNNMRLCDTVVKNISNVLNQLETHYPKAELVTYHYYLGRLALYQRRIHKARESLKKAFDLCKNDSWRNRR
;
A
#
# COMPACT_ATOMS: atom_id res chain seq x y z
N MET A 1 10.12 16.89 10.44
CA MET A 1 9.76 17.12 9.03
C MET A 1 10.60 16.18 8.14
N ARG A 2 10.19 14.92 7.90
CA ARG A 2 10.81 14.09 6.85
C ARG A 2 9.92 14.15 5.62
N ALA A 3 10.32 15.04 4.71
CA ALA A 3 9.74 15.21 3.39
C ALA A 3 9.68 13.86 2.66
N PHE A 4 8.76 13.75 1.71
CA PHE A 4 8.80 12.70 0.69
C PHE A 4 10.23 12.57 0.15
N PRO A 5 10.70 11.35 -0.19
CA PRO A 5 11.96 11.22 -0.89
C PRO A 5 11.94 12.14 -2.10
N SER A 6 12.84 13.13 -2.13
CA SER A 6 13.02 13.99 -3.29
C SER A 6 13.21 13.10 -4.52
N GLN A 7 12.75 13.53 -5.70
CA GLN A 7 13.00 12.81 -6.95
C GLN A 7 14.49 12.48 -7.11
N LYS A 8 15.38 13.32 -6.57
CA LYS A 8 16.82 13.10 -6.47
C LYS A 8 17.19 11.85 -5.65
N ARG A 9 16.63 11.66 -4.45
CA ARG A 9 16.84 10.45 -3.63
C ARG A 9 16.33 9.19 -4.30
N LYS A 10 15.20 9.27 -5.01
CA LYS A 10 14.66 8.14 -5.78
C LYS A 10 15.61 7.76 -6.93
N GLN A 11 16.21 8.75 -7.59
CA GLN A 11 17.15 8.52 -8.67
C GLN A 11 18.47 7.91 -8.15
N GLU A 12 19.03 8.45 -7.07
CA GLU A 12 20.24 7.91 -6.41
C GLU A 12 20.01 6.47 -5.93
N SER A 13 18.90 6.19 -5.24
CA SER A 13 18.54 4.84 -4.79
C SER A 13 18.34 3.84 -5.93
N ARG A 14 17.99 4.31 -7.13
CA ARG A 14 17.79 3.47 -8.31
C ARG A 14 19.13 3.09 -8.93
N ILE A 15 20.06 4.04 -9.03
CA ILE A 15 21.42 3.79 -9.52
C ILE A 15 22.12 2.78 -8.61
N GLU A 16 22.01 2.94 -7.29
CA GLU A 16 22.55 1.99 -6.32
C GLU A 16 21.95 0.57 -6.37
N LEU A 17 20.81 0.38 -7.04
CA LEU A 17 20.20 -0.94 -7.24
C LEU A 17 20.67 -1.59 -8.54
N GLU A 18 20.97 -0.81 -9.57
CA GLU A 18 21.39 -1.30 -10.88
C GLU A 18 22.77 -2.01 -10.83
N GLU A 19 23.59 -1.68 -9.84
CA GLU A 19 24.94 -2.24 -9.64
C GLU A 19 24.96 -3.54 -8.80
N LEU A 20 23.83 -3.95 -8.22
CA LEU A 20 23.80 -5.10 -7.31
C LEU A 20 23.73 -6.43 -8.05
N SER A 21 24.46 -7.42 -7.54
CA SER A 21 24.18 -8.82 -7.85
C SER A 21 22.84 -9.26 -7.25
N PHE A 22 22.28 -10.34 -7.79
CA PHE A 22 21.09 -11.00 -7.27
C PHE A 22 21.18 -11.32 -5.76
N GLU A 23 22.32 -11.85 -5.30
CA GLU A 23 22.51 -12.21 -3.90
C GLU A 23 22.60 -10.96 -3.01
N GLN A 24 23.34 -9.94 -3.47
CA GLN A 24 23.45 -8.65 -2.78
C GLN A 24 22.10 -7.92 -2.68
N LEU A 25 21.22 -8.09 -3.67
CA LEU A 25 19.87 -7.56 -3.65
C LEU A 25 19.05 -8.21 -2.52
N ILE A 26 19.06 -9.54 -2.42
CA ILE A 26 18.34 -10.24 -1.34
C ILE A 26 18.94 -9.87 0.02
N ASP A 27 20.28 -9.87 0.15
CA ASP A 27 20.98 -9.44 1.37
C ASP A 27 20.55 -8.02 1.79
N ARG A 28 20.46 -7.07 0.85
CA ARG A 28 20.01 -5.70 1.14
C ARG A 28 18.59 -5.66 1.68
N PHE A 29 17.67 -6.45 1.12
CA PHE A 29 16.30 -6.54 1.67
C PHE A 29 16.29 -7.15 3.07
N ALA A 30 16.98 -8.28 3.27
CA ALA A 30 17.03 -8.98 4.55
C ALA A 30 17.70 -8.14 5.63
N GLU A 31 18.78 -7.42 5.29
CA GLU A 31 19.47 -6.52 6.20
C GLU A 31 18.57 -5.36 6.62
N ARG A 32 17.87 -4.70 5.67
CA ARG A 32 16.94 -3.61 5.99
C ARG A 32 15.80 -4.07 6.90
N LEU A 33 15.31 -5.31 6.72
CA LEU A 33 14.32 -5.93 7.62
C LEU A 33 14.92 -6.20 9.00
N ARG A 34 16.06 -6.90 9.07
CA ARG A 34 16.72 -7.31 10.32
C ARG A 34 17.16 -6.12 11.17
N ARG A 35 17.68 -5.08 10.52
CA ARG A 35 18.14 -3.83 11.15
C ARG A 35 17.03 -2.80 11.30
N GLN A 36 15.78 -3.15 11.01
CA GLN A 36 14.61 -2.28 11.20
C GLN A 36 14.75 -0.90 10.53
N GLN A 37 15.23 -0.88 9.28
CA GLN A 37 15.51 0.36 8.57
C GLN A 37 14.25 0.89 7.85
N ASP A 38 13.91 2.16 8.05
CA ASP A 38 12.78 2.83 7.39
C ASP A 38 12.94 2.94 5.86
N SER A 39 14.19 2.93 5.40
CA SER A 39 14.60 2.87 3.98
C SER A 39 14.09 1.62 3.26
N LEU A 40 13.67 0.56 3.97
CA LEU A 40 13.02 -0.61 3.37
C LEU A 40 11.83 -0.22 2.48
N SER A 41 11.12 0.85 2.84
CA SER A 41 9.97 1.35 2.08
C SER A 41 10.31 1.82 0.66
N GLU A 42 11.57 2.08 0.35
CA GLU A 42 12.06 2.37 -1.00
C GLU A 42 12.06 1.12 -1.89
N LEU A 43 12.12 -0.07 -1.28
CA LEU A 43 12.15 -1.36 -1.97
C LEU A 43 10.77 -2.04 -1.98
N VAL A 44 9.94 -1.77 -0.98
CA VAL A 44 8.57 -2.32 -0.86
C VAL A 44 7.56 -1.36 -1.50
N ARG A 45 7.45 -1.40 -2.83
CA ARG A 45 6.51 -0.57 -3.62
C ARG A 45 5.78 -1.43 -4.68
N PRO A 46 4.71 -2.17 -4.33
CA PRO A 46 4.04 -3.11 -5.24
C PRO A 46 3.36 -2.44 -6.45
N LEU A 47 3.12 -1.13 -6.44
CA LEU A 47 2.55 -0.44 -7.60
C LEU A 47 3.61 0.28 -8.47
N ASP A 48 4.89 0.22 -8.09
CA ASP A 48 5.97 0.89 -8.81
C ASP A 48 6.51 -0.01 -9.93
N ARG A 49 5.92 0.13 -11.12
CA ARG A 49 6.27 -0.69 -12.30
C ARG A 49 7.75 -0.60 -12.67
N PRO A 50 8.38 0.61 -12.72
CA PRO A 50 9.83 0.71 -12.96
C PRO A 50 10.68 -0.07 -11.96
N LEU A 51 10.38 0.04 -10.65
CA LEU A 51 11.11 -0.70 -9.63
C LEU A 51 10.94 -2.22 -9.80
N ILE A 52 9.71 -2.70 -10.04
CA ILE A 52 9.44 -4.13 -10.21
C ILE A 52 10.20 -4.68 -11.41
N ARG A 53 10.22 -3.94 -12.54
CA ARG A 53 10.98 -4.32 -13.74
C ARG A 53 12.49 -4.36 -13.47
N LEU A 54 13.02 -3.37 -12.75
CA LEU A 54 14.43 -3.34 -12.35
C LEU A 54 14.79 -4.53 -11.45
N ILE A 55 14.00 -4.83 -10.41
CA ILE A 55 14.26 -5.96 -9.54
C ILE A 55 14.19 -7.28 -10.32
N ARG A 56 13.23 -7.43 -11.25
CA ARG A 56 13.14 -8.60 -12.13
C ARG A 56 14.38 -8.78 -13.00
N SER A 57 14.91 -7.72 -13.59
CA SER A 57 16.11 -7.84 -14.45
C SER A 57 17.35 -8.27 -13.68
N LEU A 58 17.38 -8.07 -12.36
CA LEU A 58 18.46 -8.51 -11.49
C LEU A 58 18.31 -9.97 -11.03
N ILE A 59 17.15 -10.60 -11.25
CA ILE A 59 16.85 -11.98 -10.80
C ILE A 59 16.83 -12.92 -12.00
N PRO A 60 17.74 -13.91 -12.09
CA PRO A 60 17.72 -14.90 -13.16
C PRO A 60 16.44 -15.74 -13.15
N SER A 61 15.84 -15.96 -14.31
CA SER A 61 14.55 -16.66 -14.47
C SER A 61 14.49 -18.07 -13.87
N ASN A 62 15.64 -18.75 -13.74
CA ASN A 62 15.75 -20.14 -13.29
C ASN A 62 16.11 -20.29 -11.79
N ARG A 63 15.95 -19.25 -10.97
CA ARG A 63 16.44 -19.23 -9.57
C ARG A 63 15.37 -19.03 -8.51
N LYS A 64 14.09 -19.31 -8.81
CA LYS A 64 12.99 -19.10 -7.86
C LYS A 64 13.20 -19.88 -6.53
N ASP A 65 13.52 -21.16 -6.61
CA ASP A 65 13.76 -22.00 -5.41
C ASP A 65 15.01 -21.57 -4.62
N HIS A 66 15.94 -20.93 -5.31
CA HIS A 66 17.14 -20.38 -4.70
C HIS A 66 16.86 -19.09 -3.92
N ILE A 67 15.86 -18.30 -4.32
CA ILE A 67 15.43 -17.10 -3.57
C ILE A 67 14.96 -17.52 -2.19
N ASP A 68 14.04 -18.49 -2.11
CA ASP A 68 13.49 -18.92 -0.83
C ASP A 68 14.59 -19.48 0.07
N SER A 69 15.47 -20.31 -0.48
CA SER A 69 16.63 -20.84 0.28
C SER A 69 17.54 -19.73 0.83
N LEU A 70 17.85 -18.71 0.03
CA LEU A 70 18.68 -17.57 0.47
C LEU A 70 17.96 -16.69 1.49
N VAL A 71 16.68 -16.39 1.27
CA VAL A 71 15.86 -15.61 2.21
C VAL A 71 15.80 -16.32 3.57
N GLN A 72 15.52 -17.63 3.57
CA GLN A 72 15.49 -18.42 4.80
C GLN A 72 16.85 -18.49 5.49
N LYS A 73 17.96 -18.58 4.72
CA LYS A 73 19.32 -18.52 5.29
C LYS A 73 19.61 -17.16 5.94
N GLN A 74 19.25 -16.06 5.29
CA GLN A 74 19.51 -14.71 5.79
C GLN A 74 18.56 -14.31 6.93
N LEU A 75 17.34 -14.83 6.98
CA LEU A 75 16.33 -14.48 8.00
C LEU A 75 15.98 -15.68 8.90
N SER A 76 16.91 -16.61 9.09
CA SER A 76 16.71 -17.86 9.84
C SER A 76 16.21 -17.67 11.27
N GLY A 77 16.55 -16.53 11.90
CA GLY A 77 16.09 -16.17 13.24
C GLY A 77 14.67 -15.57 13.30
N ASP A 78 14.03 -15.28 12.16
CA ASP A 78 12.72 -14.65 12.13
C ASP A 78 11.88 -15.13 10.93
N ARG A 79 11.09 -16.18 11.18
CA ARG A 79 10.20 -16.78 10.19
C ARG A 79 9.21 -15.77 9.59
N THR A 80 8.72 -14.80 10.37
CA THR A 80 7.72 -13.85 9.86
C THR A 80 8.36 -12.90 8.83
N LEU A 81 9.60 -12.46 9.09
CA LEU A 81 10.36 -11.65 8.13
C LEU A 81 10.69 -12.47 6.87
N ALA A 82 11.11 -13.73 7.04
CA ALA A 82 11.43 -14.61 5.92
C ALA A 82 10.19 -14.88 5.04
N ASP A 83 9.06 -15.24 5.65
CA ASP A 83 7.79 -15.49 4.97
C ASP A 83 7.33 -14.24 4.20
N PHE A 84 7.46 -13.04 4.79
CA PHE A 84 7.17 -11.80 4.09
C PHE A 84 8.06 -11.61 2.86
N LEU A 85 9.36 -11.74 3.02
CA LEU A 85 10.31 -11.45 1.95
C LEU A 85 10.18 -12.45 0.79
N SER A 86 10.05 -13.74 1.08
CA SER A 86 9.77 -14.80 0.09
C SER A 86 8.48 -14.53 -0.69
N ASN A 87 7.37 -14.24 0.00
CA ASN A 87 6.12 -13.93 -0.66
C ASN A 87 6.19 -12.64 -1.48
N TYR A 88 6.94 -11.63 -1.01
CA TYR A 88 7.11 -10.39 -1.74
C TYR A 88 7.95 -10.56 -3.01
N PHE A 89 9.02 -11.37 -2.99
CA PHE A 89 9.76 -11.73 -4.21
C PHE A 89 8.91 -12.58 -5.16
N ASN A 90 8.14 -13.54 -4.66
CA ASN A 90 7.20 -14.31 -5.49
C ASN A 90 6.17 -13.39 -6.17
N TYR A 91 5.65 -12.39 -5.45
CA TYR A 91 4.82 -11.33 -6.01
C TYR A 91 5.57 -10.55 -7.10
N ILE A 92 6.77 -10.04 -6.80
CA ILE A 92 7.58 -9.27 -7.75
C ILE A 92 7.81 -10.06 -9.02
N LEU A 93 8.13 -11.35 -8.95
CA LEU A 93 8.41 -12.18 -10.13
C LEU A 93 7.17 -12.55 -10.92
N SER A 94 6.02 -12.70 -10.26
CA SER A 94 4.83 -13.29 -10.88
C SER A 94 3.74 -12.29 -11.26
N VAL A 95 3.77 -11.05 -10.74
CA VAL A 95 2.72 -10.06 -10.98
C VAL A 95 2.63 -9.65 -12.46
N GLN A 96 1.45 -9.66 -13.04
CA GLN A 96 1.22 -9.18 -14.39
C GLN A 96 0.96 -7.67 -14.34
N LEU A 97 1.88 -6.88 -14.90
CA LEU A 97 1.76 -5.43 -14.98
C LEU A 97 1.07 -5.08 -16.30
N GLU A 98 0.12 -4.14 -16.29
CA GLU A 98 -0.30 -3.54 -17.55
C GLU A 98 0.88 -2.84 -18.19
N ASP A 99 0.98 -2.90 -19.52
CA ASP A 99 1.78 -1.93 -20.23
C ASP A 99 1.06 -0.57 -20.21
N GLY A 100 1.80 0.50 -20.55
CA GLY A 100 1.20 1.85 -20.61
C GLY A 100 0.04 1.90 -21.61
N PRO A 101 -0.61 3.06 -21.82
CA PRO A 101 -1.58 3.19 -22.89
C PRO A 101 -0.92 2.80 -24.22
N GLN A 102 -1.26 1.63 -24.75
CA GLN A 102 -0.87 1.19 -26.07
C GLN A 102 -1.58 2.12 -27.07
N ALA A 103 -0.85 2.63 -28.06
CA ALA A 103 -1.47 3.20 -29.24
C ALA A 103 -2.41 2.14 -29.85
N PRO A 104 -3.54 2.52 -30.47
CA PRO A 104 -4.46 1.55 -31.05
C PRO A 104 -3.75 0.73 -32.13
N SER A 105 -3.28 -0.46 -31.78
CA SER A 105 -2.72 -1.42 -32.72
C SER A 105 -3.88 -2.11 -33.42
N HIS A 106 -4.05 -1.81 -34.71
CA HIS A 106 -4.94 -2.53 -35.61
C HIS A 106 -4.36 -3.92 -35.94
N GLN A 107 -4.22 -4.80 -34.94
CA GLN A 107 -3.95 -6.21 -35.18
C GLN A 107 -4.70 -7.05 -34.14
N ASN A 108 -5.44 -8.05 -34.61
CA ASN A 108 -6.16 -9.07 -33.84
C ASN A 108 -5.20 -10.03 -33.09
N SER A 109 -4.20 -9.51 -32.38
CA SER A 109 -3.47 -10.28 -31.38
C SER A 109 -4.31 -10.27 -30.10
N VAL A 110 -4.76 -11.44 -29.65
CA VAL A 110 -5.36 -11.61 -28.32
C VAL A 110 -4.27 -11.30 -27.31
N ASP A 111 -4.19 -10.03 -26.90
CA ASP A 111 -3.25 -9.56 -25.89
C ASP A 111 -3.49 -10.38 -24.62
N PRO A 112 -2.46 -10.96 -23.97
CA PRO A 112 -2.66 -11.86 -22.85
C PRO A 112 -3.45 -11.15 -21.75
N THR A 113 -4.72 -11.54 -21.59
CA THR A 113 -5.62 -10.92 -20.61
C THR A 113 -5.03 -11.04 -19.22
N ILE A 114 -4.70 -9.91 -18.62
CA ILE A 114 -4.12 -9.86 -17.28
C ILE A 114 -5.05 -10.55 -16.27
N ASP A 115 -4.50 -11.50 -15.52
CA ASP A 115 -5.15 -12.19 -14.42
C ASP A 115 -5.07 -11.33 -13.15
N HIS A 116 -6.13 -10.55 -12.93
CA HIS A 116 -6.23 -9.66 -11.78
C HIS A 116 -6.46 -10.41 -10.46
N ASP A 117 -7.08 -11.59 -10.51
CA ASP A 117 -7.30 -12.43 -9.34
C ASP A 117 -5.97 -12.96 -8.84
N LYS A 118 -5.14 -13.50 -9.75
CA LYS A 118 -3.77 -13.94 -9.42
C LYS A 118 -2.92 -12.79 -8.87
N ASN A 119 -2.99 -11.60 -9.46
CA ASN A 119 -2.27 -10.43 -8.93
C ASN A 119 -2.69 -10.07 -7.50
N PHE A 120 -3.98 -10.15 -7.20
CA PHE A 120 -4.50 -9.93 -5.86
C PHE A 120 -3.97 -11.00 -4.88
N GLU A 121 -4.07 -12.27 -5.23
CA GLU A 121 -3.61 -13.38 -4.37
C GLU A 121 -2.10 -13.31 -4.08
N LEU A 122 -1.29 -13.02 -5.10
CA LEU A 122 0.15 -12.83 -4.93
C LEU A 122 0.47 -11.73 -3.91
N LEU A 123 -0.23 -10.59 -3.98
CA LEU A 123 0.02 -9.50 -3.05
C LEU A 123 -0.58 -9.77 -1.67
N LEU A 124 -1.74 -10.45 -1.59
CA LEU A 124 -2.35 -10.86 -0.32
C LEU A 124 -1.42 -11.80 0.46
N ASN A 125 -0.78 -12.74 -0.23
CA ASN A 125 0.20 -13.65 0.37
C ASN A 125 1.42 -12.91 0.95
N ALA A 126 1.85 -11.82 0.34
CA ALA A 126 2.88 -10.94 0.92
C ALA A 126 2.32 -10.03 2.04
N TYR A 127 1.08 -9.58 1.92
CA TYR A 127 0.44 -8.69 2.88
C TYR A 127 0.20 -9.36 4.24
N ASN A 128 -0.19 -10.63 4.27
CA ASN A 128 -0.49 -11.35 5.51
C ASN A 128 0.70 -11.37 6.51
N PRO A 129 1.90 -11.84 6.13
CA PRO A 129 3.08 -11.74 6.99
C PRO A 129 3.50 -10.29 7.24
N ALA A 130 3.34 -9.37 6.27
CA ALA A 130 3.60 -7.94 6.49
C ALA A 130 2.71 -7.34 7.61
N SER A 131 1.44 -7.75 7.68
CA SER A 131 0.51 -7.36 8.73
C SER A 131 0.92 -7.94 10.09
N ASN A 132 1.48 -9.16 10.13
CA ASN A 132 2.10 -9.73 11.32
C ASN A 132 3.32 -8.94 11.79
N ILE A 133 4.21 -8.54 10.87
CA ILE A 133 5.35 -7.67 11.19
C ILE A 133 4.83 -6.39 11.84
N PHE A 134 3.87 -5.72 11.20
CA PHE A 134 3.35 -4.44 11.69
C PHE A 134 2.68 -4.51 13.07
N ARG A 135 2.18 -5.69 13.49
CA ARG A 135 1.64 -5.90 14.84
C ARG A 135 2.70 -5.80 15.94
N ARG A 136 3.96 -6.11 15.66
CA ARG A 136 5.05 -6.12 16.66
C ARG A 136 5.34 -4.73 17.20
N SER A 137 5.68 -4.60 18.48
CA SER A 137 5.91 -3.30 19.13
C SER A 137 7.01 -2.46 18.45
N ASP A 138 8.04 -3.11 17.91
CA ASP A 138 9.22 -2.53 17.26
C ASP A 138 9.02 -2.19 15.76
N ALA A 139 7.84 -2.43 15.20
CA ALA A 139 7.61 -2.35 13.75
C ALA A 139 7.30 -0.94 13.20
N ALA A 140 7.64 0.14 13.92
CA ALA A 140 7.40 1.50 13.44
C ALA A 140 8.20 1.84 12.17
N PHE A 141 9.36 1.21 11.95
CA PHE A 141 10.13 1.33 10.70
C PHE A 141 9.36 0.85 9.47
N PHE A 142 8.45 -0.12 9.67
CA PHE A 142 7.71 -0.79 8.60
C PHE A 142 6.44 -0.03 8.17
N THR A 143 6.11 1.09 8.84
CA THR A 143 4.92 1.90 8.59
C THR A 143 4.76 2.31 7.12
N ARG A 144 5.83 2.75 6.46
CA ARG A 144 5.77 3.17 5.05
C ARG A 144 5.59 1.96 4.11
N SER A 145 6.26 0.85 4.39
CA SER A 145 6.13 -0.39 3.62
C SER A 145 4.70 -0.93 3.68
N VAL A 146 4.10 -0.98 4.88
CA VAL A 146 2.70 -1.46 5.02
C VAL A 146 1.71 -0.53 4.30
N GLN A 147 1.92 0.79 4.30
CA GLN A 147 1.09 1.72 3.52
C GLN A 147 1.13 1.41 2.03
N HIS A 148 2.32 1.18 1.46
CA HIS A 148 2.47 0.81 0.05
C HIS A 148 1.82 -0.54 -0.28
N LEU A 149 1.97 -1.54 0.59
CA LEU A 149 1.32 -2.84 0.46
C LEU A 149 -0.21 -2.72 0.52
N SER A 150 -0.75 -1.95 1.47
CA SER A 150 -2.19 -1.72 1.58
C SER A 150 -2.75 -1.01 0.35
N GLN A 151 -2.06 0.00 -0.18
CA GLN A 151 -2.45 0.67 -1.43
C GLN A 151 -2.51 -0.29 -2.61
N GLY A 152 -1.51 -1.17 -2.73
CA GLY A 152 -1.50 -2.24 -3.72
C GLY A 152 -2.66 -3.21 -3.56
N LEU A 153 -2.93 -3.64 -2.33
CA LEU A 153 -4.00 -4.60 -2.03
C LEU A 153 -5.37 -4.03 -2.41
N VAL A 154 -5.67 -2.78 -2.05
CA VAL A 154 -6.88 -2.07 -2.48
C VAL A 154 -7.00 -2.01 -4.00
N TYR A 155 -5.89 -1.67 -4.67
CA TYR A 155 -5.87 -1.55 -6.13
C TYR A 155 -6.20 -2.87 -6.82
N PHE A 156 -5.51 -3.96 -6.48
CA PHE A 156 -5.74 -5.25 -7.13
C PHE A 156 -7.09 -5.85 -6.76
N ALA A 157 -7.54 -5.71 -5.51
CA ALA A 157 -8.85 -6.19 -5.07
C ALA A 157 -10.00 -5.60 -5.89
N ILE A 158 -10.04 -4.26 -6.00
CA ILE A 158 -11.07 -3.56 -6.79
C ILE A 158 -10.98 -3.93 -8.26
N LYS A 159 -9.76 -4.13 -8.78
CA LYS A 159 -9.54 -4.45 -10.18
C LYS A 159 -10.00 -5.86 -10.54
N ALA A 160 -9.71 -6.84 -9.69
CA ALA A 160 -10.17 -8.21 -9.80
C ALA A 160 -11.71 -8.26 -9.81
N ASP A 161 -12.35 -7.67 -8.80
CA ASP A 161 -13.80 -7.68 -8.66
C ASP A 161 -14.54 -6.92 -9.77
N ARG A 162 -13.91 -5.89 -10.37
CA ARG A 162 -14.48 -5.19 -11.53
C ARG A 162 -14.50 -6.06 -12.78
N LYS A 163 -13.48 -6.91 -12.97
CA LYS A 163 -13.35 -7.76 -14.16
C LYS A 163 -14.32 -8.93 -14.13
N THR A 164 -14.51 -9.55 -12.96
CA THR A 164 -15.42 -10.70 -12.80
C THR A 164 -16.90 -10.30 -12.89
N ARG A 165 -17.23 -9.00 -12.78
CA ARG A 165 -18.62 -8.46 -12.70
C ARG A 165 -19.49 -9.17 -11.64
N SER A 166 -18.85 -9.83 -10.67
CA SER A 166 -19.53 -10.57 -9.60
C SER A 166 -20.15 -9.59 -8.60
N THR A 167 -21.33 -9.92 -8.11
CA THR A 167 -22.00 -9.16 -7.05
C THR A 167 -21.35 -9.38 -5.68
N LYS A 168 -20.64 -10.50 -5.47
CA LYS A 168 -20.06 -10.87 -4.16
C LYS A 168 -18.86 -10.01 -3.76
N LYS A 169 -18.09 -9.51 -4.74
CA LYS A 169 -16.89 -8.67 -4.53
C LYS A 169 -15.97 -9.22 -3.42
N ASP A 170 -15.61 -10.49 -3.56
CA ASP A 170 -14.91 -11.26 -2.54
C ASP A 170 -13.50 -10.71 -2.26
N LYS A 171 -12.79 -10.24 -3.29
CA LYS A 171 -11.42 -9.74 -3.15
C LYS A 171 -11.39 -8.43 -2.37
N ALA A 172 -12.31 -7.52 -2.68
CA ALA A 172 -12.49 -6.26 -1.94
C ALA A 172 -12.89 -6.53 -0.49
N SER A 173 -13.77 -7.50 -0.24
CA SER A 173 -14.17 -7.88 1.12
C SER A 173 -12.99 -8.44 1.94
N GLU A 174 -12.17 -9.32 1.35
CA GLU A 174 -10.99 -9.86 2.03
C GLU A 174 -9.92 -8.77 2.26
N ALA A 175 -9.67 -7.91 1.28
CA ALA A 175 -8.78 -6.77 1.46
C ALA A 175 -9.22 -5.85 2.61
N ALA A 176 -10.52 -5.56 2.71
CA ALA A 176 -11.07 -4.76 3.81
C ALA A 176 -10.86 -5.43 5.17
N ARG A 177 -11.06 -6.75 5.27
CA ARG A 177 -10.86 -7.50 6.52
C ARG A 177 -9.41 -7.38 7.00
N GLN A 178 -8.45 -7.60 6.11
CA GLN A 178 -7.02 -7.48 6.42
C GLN A 178 -6.64 -6.05 6.80
N MET A 179 -7.08 -5.06 6.03
CA MET A 179 -6.78 -3.66 6.28
C MET A 179 -7.41 -3.10 7.55
N THR A 180 -8.60 -3.58 7.94
CA THR A 180 -9.25 -3.17 9.20
C THR A 180 -8.38 -3.55 10.40
N THR A 181 -7.79 -4.75 10.36
CA THR A 181 -6.86 -5.22 11.39
C THR A 181 -5.62 -4.34 11.46
N THR A 182 -5.01 -4.03 10.30
CA THR A 182 -3.83 -3.17 10.21
C THR A 182 -4.13 -1.73 10.66
N LEU A 183 -5.30 -1.19 10.33
CA LEU A 183 -5.74 0.13 10.81
C LEU A 183 -5.88 0.13 12.33
N GLY A 184 -6.48 -0.92 12.92
CA GLY A 184 -6.60 -1.07 14.37
C GLY A 184 -5.25 -0.93 15.07
N VAL A 185 -4.23 -1.64 14.58
CA VAL A 185 -2.84 -1.55 15.10
C VAL A 185 -2.29 -0.14 15.05
N ALA A 186 -2.51 0.58 13.94
CA ALA A 186 -2.04 1.96 13.80
C ALA A 186 -2.76 2.92 14.75
N CYS A 187 -4.07 2.74 14.96
CA CYS A 187 -4.90 3.63 15.77
C CYS A 187 -4.70 3.45 17.29
N ILE A 188 -4.25 2.27 17.75
CA ILE A 188 -3.97 2.02 19.17
C ILE A 188 -2.52 2.30 19.57
N ASP A 189 -1.65 2.62 18.61
CA ASP A 189 -0.26 2.95 18.90
C ASP A 189 -0.17 4.24 19.75
N ARG A 190 0.41 4.12 20.94
CA ARG A 190 0.56 5.21 21.91
C ARG A 190 1.98 5.76 21.99
N THR A 191 2.85 5.37 21.05
CA THR A 191 4.25 5.84 21.03
C THR A 191 4.26 7.37 20.97
N PRO A 192 4.81 8.07 21.98
CA PRO A 192 4.73 9.53 22.09
C PRO A 192 5.60 10.22 21.04
N GLU A 193 6.70 9.58 20.65
CA GLU A 193 7.68 10.11 19.71
C GLU A 193 7.63 9.41 18.35
N GLU A 194 8.31 10.00 17.37
CA GLU A 194 8.57 9.36 16.08
C GLU A 194 9.78 8.41 16.18
N PRO A 195 9.79 7.27 15.47
CA PRO A 195 8.78 6.82 14.52
C PRO A 195 7.53 6.21 15.19
N SER A 196 6.34 6.52 14.67
CA SER A 196 5.07 5.97 15.16
C SER A 196 4.24 5.31 14.05
N LYS A 197 3.58 4.20 14.39
CA LYS A 197 2.64 3.48 13.52
C LYS A 197 1.39 4.30 13.23
N ARG A 198 1.03 5.26 14.09
CA ARG A 198 -0.08 6.19 13.85
C ARG A 198 0.04 6.87 12.49
N ARG A 199 1.25 7.08 11.97
CA ARG A 199 1.46 7.64 10.63
C ARG A 199 0.82 6.85 9.49
N ALA A 200 0.51 5.57 9.69
CA ALA A 200 -0.24 4.76 8.74
C ALA A 200 -1.74 5.10 8.67
N ALA A 201 -2.31 5.64 9.76
CA ALA A 201 -3.74 5.61 10.04
C ALA A 201 -4.59 6.23 8.92
N PHE A 202 -4.31 7.47 8.50
CA PHE A 202 -5.10 8.11 7.43
C PHE A 202 -4.98 7.39 6.08
N SER A 203 -3.79 6.90 5.71
CA SER A 203 -3.61 6.16 4.45
C SER A 203 -4.38 4.83 4.44
N LEU A 204 -4.36 4.12 5.57
CA LEU A 204 -5.14 2.90 5.77
C LEU A 204 -6.65 3.18 5.76
N ALA A 205 -7.11 4.22 6.46
CA ALA A 205 -8.51 4.64 6.47
C ALA A 205 -9.00 5.05 5.09
N ASN A 206 -8.20 5.81 4.32
CA ASN A 206 -8.53 6.20 2.95
C ASN A 206 -8.67 4.98 2.02
N GLY A 207 -7.80 3.98 2.19
CA GLY A 207 -7.92 2.70 1.48
C GLY A 207 -9.19 1.94 1.84
N LEU A 208 -9.54 1.86 3.13
CA LEU A 208 -10.78 1.23 3.60
C LEU A 208 -12.03 1.96 3.11
N PHE A 209 -12.06 3.30 3.15
CA PHE A 209 -13.16 4.06 2.56
C PHE A 209 -13.28 3.74 1.07
N LYS A 210 -12.18 3.74 0.31
CA LYS A 210 -12.22 3.40 -1.11
C LYS A 210 -12.84 2.02 -1.36
N ILE A 211 -12.48 1.02 -0.56
CA ILE A 211 -13.09 -0.31 -0.63
C ILE A 211 -14.57 -0.27 -0.24
N TYR A 212 -14.95 0.34 0.88
CA TYR A 212 -16.34 0.34 1.33
C TYR A 212 -17.28 1.11 0.41
N PHE A 213 -16.80 2.19 -0.21
CA PHE A 213 -17.50 2.86 -1.31
C PHE A 213 -17.63 1.99 -2.54
N PHE A 214 -16.60 1.19 -2.88
CA PHE A 214 -16.69 0.22 -3.96
C PHE A 214 -17.69 -0.92 -3.65
N LEU A 215 -17.73 -1.41 -2.41
CA LEU A 215 -18.66 -2.43 -1.93
C LEU A 215 -20.09 -1.90 -1.75
N ASN A 216 -20.30 -0.58 -1.80
CA ASN A 216 -21.57 0.08 -1.44
C ASN A 216 -22.00 -0.22 0.02
N ASN A 217 -21.05 -0.38 0.94
CA ASN A 217 -21.30 -0.69 2.34
C ASN A 217 -20.92 0.48 3.26
N MET A 218 -21.76 1.52 3.27
CA MET A 218 -21.48 2.76 3.98
C MET A 218 -21.49 2.61 5.51
N ARG A 219 -22.13 1.58 6.05
CA ARG A 219 -22.16 1.32 7.51
C ARG A 219 -20.77 1.03 8.07
N LEU A 220 -19.92 0.36 7.30
CA LEU A 220 -18.55 0.05 7.71
C LEU A 220 -17.64 1.28 7.73
N CYS A 221 -17.99 2.34 6.99
CA CYS A 221 -17.26 3.61 7.03
C CYS A 221 -17.33 4.25 8.43
N ASP A 222 -18.46 4.15 9.15
CA ASP A 222 -18.59 4.70 10.51
C ASP A 222 -17.59 4.06 11.48
N THR A 223 -17.28 2.76 11.32
CA THR A 223 -16.24 2.06 12.10
C THR A 223 -14.85 2.64 11.84
N VAL A 224 -14.52 2.95 10.59
CA VAL A 224 -13.25 3.60 10.23
C VAL A 224 -13.15 4.98 10.87
N VAL A 225 -14.23 5.77 10.81
CA VAL A 225 -14.28 7.10 11.45
C VAL A 225 -14.04 7.01 12.94
N LYS A 226 -14.70 6.05 13.62
CA LYS A 226 -14.49 5.81 15.06
C LYS A 226 -13.04 5.48 15.38
N ASN A 227 -12.42 4.57 14.62
CA ASN A 227 -11.02 4.19 14.84
C ASN A 227 -10.05 5.37 14.67
N ILE A 228 -10.32 6.28 13.71
CA ILE A 228 -9.46 7.44 13.45
C ILE A 228 -9.64 8.56 14.48
N SER A 229 -10.81 8.67 15.13
CA SER A 229 -11.12 9.79 16.04
C SER A 229 -10.04 10.04 17.11
N ASN A 230 -9.48 8.97 17.68
CA ASN A 230 -8.40 9.05 18.68
C ASN A 230 -7.09 9.61 18.12
N VAL A 231 -6.78 9.31 16.84
CA VAL A 231 -5.56 9.75 16.16
C VAL A 231 -5.67 11.22 15.73
N LEU A 232 -6.86 11.63 15.31
CA LEU A 232 -7.15 12.95 14.75
C LEU A 232 -6.89 14.08 15.77
N ASN A 233 -7.20 13.85 17.04
CA ASN A 233 -7.01 14.81 18.12
C ASN A 233 -5.54 15.08 18.48
N GLN A 234 -4.59 14.29 17.97
CA GLN A 234 -3.20 14.32 18.42
C GLN A 234 -2.22 14.76 17.33
N LEU A 235 -2.56 14.65 16.03
CA LEU A 235 -1.53 14.61 14.97
C LEU A 235 -1.92 15.22 13.61
N GLU A 236 -3.01 15.98 13.46
CA GLU A 236 -3.44 16.51 12.14
C GLU A 236 -2.32 17.25 11.37
N THR A 237 -1.43 17.97 12.06
CA THR A 237 -0.33 18.74 11.45
C THR A 237 0.81 17.88 10.89
N HIS A 238 0.91 16.60 11.27
CA HIS A 238 2.02 15.72 10.91
C HIS A 238 1.73 14.82 9.70
N TYR A 239 0.48 14.81 9.20
CA TYR A 239 0.11 13.99 8.04
C TYR A 239 0.31 14.72 6.71
N PRO A 240 0.61 13.98 5.63
CA PRO A 240 0.60 14.56 4.29
C PRO A 240 -0.77 15.16 3.97
N LYS A 241 -0.79 16.41 3.48
CA LYS A 241 -2.04 17.09 3.08
C LYS A 241 -2.92 16.24 2.17
N ALA A 242 -2.33 15.49 1.24
CA ALA A 242 -3.06 14.61 0.32
C ALA A 242 -3.89 13.53 1.04
N GLU A 243 -3.39 12.97 2.14
CA GLU A 243 -4.12 11.97 2.94
C GLU A 243 -5.28 12.63 3.69
N LEU A 244 -5.07 13.84 4.23
CA LEU A 244 -6.12 14.59 4.93
C LEU A 244 -7.22 15.05 3.96
N VAL A 245 -6.86 15.55 2.77
CA VAL A 245 -7.80 15.90 1.71
C VAL A 245 -8.69 14.70 1.37
N THR A 246 -8.07 13.54 1.13
CA THR A 246 -8.79 12.31 0.77
C THR A 246 -9.72 11.86 1.90
N TYR A 247 -9.27 11.95 3.15
CA TYR A 247 -10.06 11.59 4.33
C TYR A 247 -11.29 12.49 4.47
N HIS A 248 -11.12 13.81 4.44
CA HIS A 248 -12.22 14.76 4.54
C HIS A 248 -13.19 14.66 3.36
N TYR A 249 -12.69 14.34 2.16
CA TYR A 249 -13.54 14.05 1.01
C TYR A 249 -14.46 12.84 1.28
N TYR A 250 -13.94 11.74 1.80
CA TYR A 250 -14.75 10.57 2.15
C TYR A 250 -15.73 10.85 3.30
N LEU A 251 -15.32 11.61 4.32
CA LEU A 251 -16.24 12.07 5.38
C LEU A 251 -17.41 12.87 4.81
N GLY A 252 -17.12 13.79 3.89
CA GLY A 252 -18.13 14.58 3.21
C GLY A 252 -19.11 13.73 2.42
N ARG A 253 -18.61 12.76 1.64
CA ARG A 253 -19.46 11.82 0.90
C ARG A 253 -20.30 10.92 1.80
N LEU A 254 -19.73 10.43 2.91
CA LEU A 254 -20.46 9.64 3.88
C LEU A 254 -21.59 10.46 4.52
N ALA A 255 -21.32 11.72 4.88
CA ALA A 255 -22.32 12.63 5.41
C ALA A 255 -23.44 12.94 4.40
N LEU A 256 -23.10 13.11 3.10
CA LEU A 256 -24.12 13.23 2.03
C LEU A 256 -25.00 11.99 1.95
N TYR A 257 -24.41 10.80 1.96
CA TYR A 257 -25.15 9.54 1.97
C TYR A 257 -26.10 9.43 3.19
N GLN A 258 -25.64 9.89 4.35
CA GLN A 258 -26.43 9.94 5.59
C GLN A 258 -27.41 11.14 5.65
N ARG A 259 -27.55 11.92 4.58
CA ARG A 259 -28.38 13.15 4.49
C ARG A 259 -28.03 14.22 5.53
N ARG A 260 -26.79 14.25 6.02
CA ARG A 260 -26.26 15.24 6.98
C ARG A 260 -25.59 16.40 6.22
N ILE A 261 -26.39 17.24 5.58
CA ILE A 261 -25.92 18.25 4.61
C ILE A 261 -24.92 19.26 5.22
N HIS A 262 -25.15 19.72 6.45
CA HIS A 262 -24.23 20.65 7.12
C HIS A 262 -22.84 20.02 7.34
N LYS A 263 -22.78 18.79 7.86
CA LYS A 263 -21.51 18.05 8.07
C LYS A 263 -20.81 17.74 6.75
N ALA A 264 -21.59 17.43 5.71
CA ALA A 264 -21.07 17.21 4.37
C ALA A 264 -20.37 18.46 3.83
N ARG A 265 -21.04 19.62 3.89
CA ARG A 265 -20.49 20.90 3.46
C ARG A 265 -19.20 21.22 4.20
N GLU A 266 -19.18 21.08 5.52
CA GLU A 266 -18.00 21.36 6.35
C GLU A 266 -16.81 20.47 5.96
N SER A 267 -17.04 19.15 5.86
CA SER A 267 -15.99 18.19 5.52
C SER A 267 -15.45 18.40 4.10
N LEU A 268 -16.34 18.61 3.12
CA LEU A 268 -15.93 18.87 1.73
C LEU A 268 -15.21 20.21 1.60
N LYS A 269 -15.64 21.24 2.35
CA LYS A 269 -14.93 22.51 2.41
C LYS A 269 -13.53 22.35 3.00
N LYS A 270 -13.37 21.61 4.11
CA LYS A 270 -12.05 21.32 4.69
C LYS A 270 -11.14 20.56 3.72
N ALA A 271 -11.69 19.59 2.98
CA ALA A 271 -10.95 18.89 1.93
C ALA A 271 -10.48 19.85 0.82
N PHE A 272 -11.36 20.74 0.36
CA PHE A 272 -11.06 21.75 -0.65
C PHE A 272 -9.99 22.76 -0.19
N ASP A 273 -10.12 23.27 1.03
CA ASP A 273 -9.20 24.26 1.60
C ASP A 273 -7.78 23.68 1.79
N LEU A 274 -7.64 22.36 1.99
CA LEU A 274 -6.35 21.66 2.08
C LEU A 274 -5.69 21.38 0.72
N CYS A 275 -6.42 21.46 -0.40
CA CYS A 275 -5.85 21.26 -1.73
C CYS A 275 -4.83 22.35 -2.09
N LYS A 276 -3.72 21.98 -2.76
CA LYS A 276 -2.74 22.96 -3.26
C LYS A 276 -3.25 23.66 -4.53
N ASN A 277 -2.95 24.95 -4.67
CA ASN A 277 -3.38 25.76 -5.83
C ASN A 277 -2.89 25.14 -7.15
N ASP A 278 -1.70 24.55 -7.11
CA ASP A 278 -1.05 23.96 -8.29
C ASP A 278 -1.61 22.58 -8.69
N SER A 279 -2.53 21.99 -7.90
CA SER A 279 -3.14 20.69 -8.19
C SER A 279 -4.35 20.82 -9.13
N TRP A 280 -4.15 21.39 -10.32
CA TRP A 280 -5.19 21.72 -11.30
C TRP A 280 -6.13 20.55 -11.69
N ARG A 281 -5.67 19.30 -11.56
CA ARG A 281 -6.51 18.10 -11.78
C ARG A 281 -7.59 17.93 -10.71
N ASN A 282 -7.36 18.46 -9.51
CA ASN A 282 -8.38 18.63 -8.48
C ASN A 282 -9.08 19.96 -8.77
N ARG A 283 -9.92 19.99 -9.81
CA ARG A 283 -10.51 21.23 -10.35
C ARG A 283 -10.96 22.17 -9.22
N ARG A 284 -10.25 23.29 -9.10
CA ARG A 284 -10.64 24.48 -8.35
C ARG A 284 -11.54 25.34 -9.23
#